data_AF-A0A853JLQ4-F1
#
_entry.id   AF-A0A853JLQ4-F1
#
_cell.length_a   1.000
_cell.length_b   1.000
_cell.length_c   1.000
_cell.angle_alpha   90.00
_cell.angle_beta   90.00
_cell.angle_gamma   90.00
#
_symmetry.space_group_name_H-M   'P 1'
#
loop_
_entity.id
_entity.type
_entity.pdbx_description
1 polymer ?
#
loop_
_entity_poly.entity_id
_entity_poly.type
_entity_poly.pdbx_seq_one_letter_code
_entity_poly.pdbx_strand_id
1 'polypeptide(L)'
;MKRLTATALILAVCLCFSGCVNIYTDGGKGKEKGETPAPAATAEPTANTSKIDTGSAKAYEDYGTLRAASGGENIPRTQDYQISASSTKAPMAGISYGAENLKDNSLDTAWVEGTSGSGVGERLLITPVHSMELKGFLVRNGYCKSDKSFAENGRVRLLKVHLYDGSPLCTLQLENDRGAQYFALPEVVTVHDGDTLSFTIEDTYSGPEDGEYDTALSEIALLGF
;
A
#
# COMPACT_ATOMS: atom_id res chain seq x y z
N MET A 1 -32.32 8.95 -40.43
CA MET A 1 -31.04 9.40 -41.02
C MET A 1 -30.97 10.92 -40.95
N LYS A 2 -30.27 11.49 -39.97
CA LYS A 2 -29.99 12.93 -39.87
C LYS A 2 -28.48 13.11 -39.83
N ARG A 3 -27.95 13.87 -40.79
CA ARG A 3 -26.52 14.18 -40.96
C ARG A 3 -26.18 15.36 -40.05
N LEU A 4 -25.18 15.21 -39.17
CA LEU A 4 -24.54 16.33 -38.47
C LEU A 4 -23.25 16.70 -39.22
N THR A 5 -23.15 17.96 -39.60
CA THR A 5 -21.92 18.62 -40.05
C THR A 5 -21.17 19.15 -38.83
N ALA A 6 -19.91 18.75 -38.66
CA ALA A 6 -19.03 19.24 -37.60
C ALA A 6 -18.15 20.40 -38.11
N THR A 7 -18.20 21.50 -37.38
CA THR A 7 -17.38 22.71 -37.54
C THR A 7 -16.11 22.56 -36.73
N ALA A 8 -14.97 22.93 -37.29
CA ALA A 8 -13.66 22.96 -36.64
C ALA A 8 -13.52 24.14 -35.66
N LEU A 9 -12.77 23.98 -34.55
CA LEU A 9 -11.79 25.00 -34.10
C LEU A 9 -10.88 24.59 -32.91
N ILE A 10 -9.57 24.79 -33.16
CA ILE A 10 -8.48 25.29 -32.30
C ILE A 10 -7.77 24.41 -31.24
N LEU A 11 -6.45 24.42 -31.46
CA LEU A 11 -5.27 23.95 -30.77
C LEU A 11 -5.00 24.71 -29.45
N ALA A 12 -4.52 24.03 -28.41
CA ALA A 12 -3.79 24.67 -27.31
C ALA A 12 -2.65 23.75 -26.83
N VAL A 13 -1.42 24.16 -27.15
CA VAL A 13 -0.16 23.64 -26.61
C VAL A 13 0.27 24.59 -25.50
N CYS A 14 0.41 24.09 -24.26
CA CYS A 14 1.05 24.83 -23.17
C CYS A 14 2.47 24.27 -22.96
N LEU A 15 3.47 25.02 -23.44
CA LEU A 15 4.87 24.91 -23.04
C LEU A 15 5.11 25.89 -21.89
N CYS A 16 5.49 25.39 -20.72
CA CYS A 16 5.96 26.24 -19.63
C CYS A 16 7.46 26.53 -19.79
N PHE A 17 7.77 27.83 -19.77
CA PHE A 17 9.11 28.40 -19.66
C PHE A 17 9.72 28.13 -18.27
N SER A 18 11.03 27.91 -18.22
CA SER A 18 11.87 28.52 -17.19
C SER A 18 13.28 28.77 -17.72
N GLY A 19 13.69 30.05 -17.76
CA GLY A 19 15.10 30.45 -17.63
C GLY A 19 15.59 30.14 -16.20
N CYS A 20 16.87 30.22 -15.84
CA CYS A 20 17.93 31.11 -16.30
C CYS A 20 19.33 30.48 -16.22
N VAL A 21 20.17 30.88 -17.18
CA VAL A 21 21.61 31.17 -17.21
C VAL A 21 22.20 31.54 -15.82
N ASN A 22 23.40 31.11 -15.36
CA ASN A 22 24.76 31.45 -15.82
C ASN A 22 25.82 30.67 -14.98
N ILE A 23 26.97 30.26 -15.54
CA ILE A 23 28.31 30.81 -15.20
C ILE A 23 29.46 30.18 -16.04
N TYR A 24 30.08 31.06 -16.83
CA TYR A 24 31.51 31.25 -17.14
C TYR A 24 32.45 30.13 -17.65
N THR A 25 33.07 30.44 -18.80
CA THR A 25 34.21 29.77 -19.43
C THR A 25 35.49 30.62 -19.38
N ASP A 26 36.61 29.89 -19.38
CA ASP A 26 37.90 30.13 -20.06
C ASP A 26 39.02 30.97 -19.40
N GLY A 27 40.25 30.47 -19.56
CA GLY A 27 41.51 31.16 -19.28
C GLY A 27 42.72 30.22 -19.14
N GLY A 28 43.26 29.71 -20.25
CA GLY A 28 44.52 28.94 -20.26
C GLY A 28 45.82 29.76 -20.43
N LYS A 29 46.97 29.18 -20.02
CA LYS A 29 48.30 29.09 -20.73
C LYS A 29 49.49 28.89 -19.76
N GLY A 30 50.43 27.98 -20.10
CA GLY A 30 51.87 28.20 -19.85
C GLY A 30 52.77 27.08 -19.28
N LYS A 31 53.31 26.21 -20.16
CA LYS A 31 54.65 25.54 -20.29
C LYS A 31 55.51 25.00 -19.10
N GLU A 32 55.93 23.73 -19.29
CA GLU A 32 57.24 22.99 -19.07
C GLU A 32 58.30 23.55 -18.08
N LYS A 33 59.14 22.79 -17.35
CA LYS A 33 59.66 21.40 -17.38
C LYS A 33 60.41 21.15 -16.04
N GLY A 34 60.48 19.91 -15.53
CA GLY A 34 61.38 19.57 -14.41
C GLY A 34 61.29 18.12 -13.93
N GLU A 35 62.25 17.32 -14.40
CA GLU A 35 62.78 16.02 -13.91
C GLU A 35 61.97 15.03 -13.05
N THR A 36 61.96 13.78 -13.54
CA THR A 36 61.48 12.54 -12.91
C THR A 36 62.43 12.02 -11.82
N PRO A 37 61.89 11.53 -10.68
CA PRO A 37 62.50 10.40 -9.97
C PRO A 37 61.59 9.16 -9.96
N ALA A 38 62.24 8.00 -9.97
CA ALA A 38 61.69 6.64 -9.98
C ALA A 38 60.74 6.33 -8.80
N PRO A 39 59.83 5.33 -8.93
CA PRO A 39 58.73 5.10 -7.99
C PRO A 39 59.20 4.51 -6.66
N ALA A 40 58.83 5.16 -5.56
CA ALA A 40 58.92 4.60 -4.21
C ALA A 40 57.72 3.67 -3.94
N ALA A 41 58.00 2.54 -3.31
CA ALA A 41 57.06 1.47 -3.02
C ALA A 41 55.82 1.94 -2.25
N THR A 42 54.65 1.58 -2.77
CA THR A 42 53.34 1.77 -2.12
C THR A 42 53.26 0.85 -0.89
N ALA A 43 53.22 1.43 0.31
CA ALA A 43 52.73 0.72 1.48
C ALA A 43 51.19 0.69 1.41
N GLU A 44 50.60 -0.51 1.43
CA GLU A 44 49.16 -0.70 1.60
C GLU A 44 48.70 -0.12 2.94
N PRO A 45 47.66 0.74 2.98
CA PRO A 45 46.95 1.00 4.21
C PRO A 45 46.05 -0.20 4.50
N THR A 46 46.33 -0.91 5.59
CA THR A 46 45.49 -1.98 6.11
C THR A 46 44.11 -1.44 6.45
N ALA A 47 43.10 -1.92 5.71
CA ALA A 47 41.71 -1.66 6.00
C ALA A 47 41.34 -2.37 7.32
N ASN A 48 41.22 -1.60 8.40
CA ASN A 48 40.57 -2.04 9.61
C ASN A 48 39.05 -1.99 9.38
N THR A 49 38.48 -3.09 8.88
CA THR A 49 37.04 -3.26 8.74
C THR A 49 36.45 -3.73 10.08
N SER A 50 36.07 -2.76 10.92
CA SER A 50 35.05 -3.03 11.92
C SER A 50 33.75 -3.37 11.19
N LYS A 51 33.37 -4.64 11.18
CA LYS A 51 32.03 -5.07 10.77
C LYS A 51 31.02 -4.40 11.71
N ILE A 52 30.32 -3.41 11.19
CA ILE A 52 29.02 -3.02 11.75
C ILE A 52 28.08 -4.14 11.37
N ASP A 53 27.62 -4.88 12.38
CA ASP A 53 26.54 -5.86 12.27
C ASP A 53 25.25 -5.09 12.01
N THR A 54 24.98 -4.78 10.74
CA THR A 54 23.64 -4.45 10.28
C THR A 54 22.90 -5.77 10.15
N GLY A 55 22.22 -6.18 11.23
CA GLY A 55 21.42 -7.40 11.24
C GLY A 55 20.59 -7.52 9.96
N SER A 56 20.85 -8.56 9.18
CA SER A 56 20.13 -8.82 7.94
C SER A 56 18.65 -9.05 8.28
N ALA A 57 17.76 -8.19 7.77
CA ALA A 57 16.33 -8.46 7.77
C ALA A 57 16.11 -9.88 7.22
N LYS A 58 15.37 -10.73 7.94
CA LYS A 58 14.94 -12.00 7.37
C LYS A 58 14.16 -11.68 6.09
N ALA A 59 14.54 -12.30 4.97
CA ALA A 59 13.66 -12.33 3.81
C ALA A 59 12.43 -13.14 4.21
N TYR A 60 11.26 -12.50 4.23
CA TYR A 60 10.00 -13.20 4.50
C TYR A 60 9.63 -14.01 3.25
N GLU A 61 9.34 -15.29 3.44
CA GLU A 61 8.77 -16.12 2.38
C GLU A 61 7.30 -15.73 2.19
N ASP A 62 6.85 -15.56 0.94
CA ASP A 62 5.43 -15.34 0.65
C ASP A 62 4.63 -16.56 1.11
N TYR A 63 3.80 -16.39 2.14
CA TYR A 63 2.96 -17.44 2.70
C TYR A 63 1.83 -17.87 1.76
N GLY A 64 1.74 -17.29 0.56
CA GLY A 64 0.76 -17.66 -0.46
C GLY A 64 -0.65 -17.23 -0.07
N THR A 65 -1.65 -17.98 -0.53
CA THR A 65 -3.06 -17.67 -0.26
C THR A 65 -3.51 -18.24 1.08
N LEU A 66 -3.83 -17.36 2.02
CA LEU A 66 -4.43 -17.69 3.31
C LEU A 66 -5.96 -17.61 3.21
N ARG A 67 -6.65 -18.61 3.75
CA ARG A 67 -8.11 -18.62 3.86
C ARG A 67 -8.53 -18.24 5.27
N ALA A 68 -9.77 -17.75 5.40
CA ALA A 68 -10.36 -17.53 6.70
C ALA A 68 -10.38 -18.86 7.49
N ALA A 69 -9.81 -18.86 8.69
CA ALA A 69 -9.66 -20.05 9.52
C ALA A 69 -10.23 -19.82 10.93
N SER A 70 -10.89 -20.84 11.47
CA SER A 70 -11.17 -20.91 12.91
C SER A 70 -9.84 -21.10 13.67
N GLY A 71 -9.49 -20.15 14.54
CA GLY A 71 -8.30 -20.15 15.37
C GLY A 71 -7.77 -18.75 15.70
N GLY A 72 -8.03 -17.75 14.84
CA GLY A 72 -7.60 -16.37 15.10
C GLY A 72 -8.48 -15.61 16.10
N GLU A 73 -9.67 -16.12 16.41
CA GLU A 73 -10.65 -15.49 17.31
C GLU A 73 -10.10 -15.25 18.72
N ASN A 74 -9.18 -16.12 19.17
CA ASN A 74 -8.58 -16.06 20.50
C ASN A 74 -7.24 -15.31 20.54
N ILE A 75 -6.75 -14.82 19.40
CA ILE A 75 -5.55 -13.99 19.34
C ILE A 75 -5.96 -12.55 19.66
N PRO A 76 -5.27 -11.85 20.58
CA PRO A 76 -5.55 -10.44 20.84
C PRO A 76 -5.51 -9.64 19.53
N ARG A 77 -6.50 -8.77 19.34
CA ARG A 77 -6.58 -7.86 18.20
C ARG A 77 -6.28 -6.43 18.63
N THR A 78 -5.63 -5.67 17.77
CA THR A 78 -5.41 -4.24 17.94
C THR A 78 -5.86 -3.48 16.70
N GLN A 79 -6.41 -2.29 16.93
CA GLN A 79 -6.71 -1.26 15.93
C GLN A 79 -5.94 0.03 16.22
N ASP A 80 -4.90 -0.08 17.06
CA ASP A 80 -3.97 1.00 17.37
C ASP A 80 -2.91 1.12 16.28
N TYR A 81 -3.37 1.62 15.14
CA TYR A 81 -2.55 1.87 13.96
C TYR A 81 -3.02 3.16 13.26
N GLN A 82 -2.12 3.73 12.48
CA GLN A 82 -2.46 4.73 11.46
C GLN A 82 -2.89 4.02 10.19
N ILE A 83 -3.86 4.60 9.46
CA ILE A 83 -4.35 4.02 8.21
C ILE A 83 -4.59 5.10 7.15
N SER A 84 -4.26 4.79 5.91
CA SER A 84 -4.64 5.60 4.74
C SER A 84 -5.01 4.71 3.56
N ALA A 85 -5.68 5.30 2.55
CA ALA A 85 -6.07 4.60 1.34
C ALA A 85 -5.57 5.34 0.10
N SER A 86 -5.31 4.63 -1.00
CA SER A 86 -4.96 5.22 -2.29
C SER A 86 -6.10 6.07 -2.87
N SER A 87 -7.34 5.70 -2.58
CA SER A 87 -8.53 6.48 -2.89
C SER A 87 -9.62 6.27 -1.84
N THR A 88 -10.65 7.12 -1.92
CA THR A 88 -11.82 7.07 -1.05
C THR A 88 -12.99 7.67 -1.80
N LYS A 89 -14.14 7.00 -1.76
CA LYS A 89 -15.38 7.54 -2.29
C LYS A 89 -15.71 8.87 -1.63
N ALA A 90 -16.09 9.86 -2.43
CA ALA A 90 -16.47 11.16 -1.92
C ALA A 90 -17.63 11.03 -0.89
N PRO A 91 -17.59 11.76 0.23
CA PRO A 91 -18.68 11.77 1.19
C PRO A 91 -20.00 12.17 0.55
N MET A 92 -21.09 11.51 0.95
CA MET A 92 -22.43 11.78 0.42
C MET A 92 -23.48 11.69 1.51
N ALA A 93 -24.43 12.64 1.53
CA ALA A 93 -25.55 12.65 2.47
C ALA A 93 -25.14 12.53 3.95
N GLY A 94 -24.01 13.15 4.32
CA GLY A 94 -23.46 13.10 5.69
C GLY A 94 -22.73 11.81 6.06
N ILE A 95 -22.53 10.90 5.10
CA ILE A 95 -21.77 9.65 5.28
C ILE A 95 -20.35 9.84 4.72
N SER A 96 -19.34 9.51 5.53
CA SER A 96 -17.94 9.41 5.12
C SER A 96 -17.59 7.97 4.77
N TYR A 97 -16.64 7.79 3.86
CA TYR A 97 -16.18 6.48 3.39
C TYR A 97 -14.66 6.29 3.53
N GLY A 98 -14.03 7.04 4.43
CA GLY A 98 -12.57 7.07 4.58
C GLY A 98 -12.01 5.84 5.30
N ALA A 99 -10.69 5.65 5.17
CA ALA A 99 -9.99 4.51 5.76
C ALA A 99 -10.10 4.41 7.30
N GLU A 100 -10.28 5.55 7.98
CA GLU A 100 -10.50 5.58 9.44
C GLU A 100 -11.75 4.81 9.88
N ASN A 101 -12.73 4.64 9.00
CA ASN A 101 -13.90 3.82 9.27
C ASN A 101 -13.55 2.32 9.48
N LEU A 102 -12.34 1.87 9.10
CA LEU A 102 -11.91 0.47 9.28
C LEU A 102 -11.39 0.16 10.69
N LYS A 103 -11.33 1.17 11.56
CA LYS A 103 -10.82 1.07 12.94
C LYS A 103 -11.70 1.75 13.98
N ASP A 104 -12.97 1.97 13.65
CA ASP A 104 -13.94 2.62 14.53
C ASP A 104 -14.82 1.63 15.33
N ASN A 105 -14.67 0.31 15.10
CA ASN A 105 -15.48 -0.76 15.71
C ASN A 105 -16.98 -0.65 15.38
N SER A 106 -17.34 -0.09 14.23
CA SER A 106 -18.70 0.07 13.76
C SER A 106 -18.90 -0.63 12.40
N LEU A 107 -19.83 -1.59 12.38
CA LEU A 107 -20.28 -2.19 11.11
C LEU A 107 -21.20 -1.27 10.30
N ASP A 108 -21.61 -0.13 10.85
CA ASP A 108 -22.46 0.88 10.19
C ASP A 108 -21.68 1.85 9.30
N THR A 109 -20.34 1.73 9.31
CA THR A 109 -19.38 2.53 8.56
C THR A 109 -18.50 1.60 7.72
N ALA A 110 -17.86 2.14 6.69
CA ALA A 110 -16.96 1.39 5.82
C ALA A 110 -15.98 2.32 5.13
N TRP A 111 -14.79 1.80 4.83
CA TRP A 111 -14.03 2.36 3.72
C TRP A 111 -14.66 1.91 2.41
N VAL A 112 -14.82 2.84 1.48
CA VAL A 112 -15.23 2.56 0.11
C VAL A 112 -14.20 3.23 -0.79
N GLU A 113 -13.61 2.48 -1.71
CA GLU A 113 -12.68 3.04 -2.68
C GLU A 113 -13.37 4.05 -3.61
N GLY A 114 -12.59 4.95 -4.23
CA GLY A 114 -13.12 6.10 -4.96
C GLY A 114 -12.80 6.12 -6.44
N THR A 115 -12.30 5.01 -7.00
CA THR A 115 -11.97 4.90 -8.42
C THR A 115 -13.17 4.47 -9.24
N SER A 116 -13.11 4.66 -10.56
CA SER A 116 -14.10 4.09 -11.46
C SER A 116 -13.86 2.58 -11.61
N GLY A 117 -14.92 1.77 -11.50
CA GLY A 117 -14.85 0.32 -11.59
C GLY A 117 -14.67 -0.32 -10.22
N SER A 118 -14.18 -1.56 -10.19
CA SER A 118 -14.21 -2.40 -8.97
C SER A 118 -13.17 -2.04 -7.90
N GLY A 119 -12.27 -1.09 -8.15
CA GLY A 119 -11.18 -0.76 -7.23
C GLY A 119 -10.03 -1.77 -7.18
N VAL A 120 -9.92 -2.69 -8.15
CA VAL A 120 -8.73 -3.57 -8.27
C VAL A 120 -7.48 -2.69 -8.46
N GLY A 121 -6.46 -2.95 -7.63
CA GLY A 121 -5.23 -2.16 -7.55
C GLY A 121 -5.24 -1.07 -6.47
N GLU A 122 -6.40 -0.71 -5.94
CA GLU A 122 -6.52 0.18 -4.80
C GLU A 122 -6.01 -0.50 -3.53
N ARG A 123 -5.44 0.30 -2.63
CA ARG A 123 -4.74 -0.21 -1.46
C ARG A 123 -4.97 0.61 -0.21
N LEU A 124 -4.84 -0.08 0.91
CA LEU A 124 -4.74 0.48 2.25
C LEU A 124 -3.30 0.38 2.73
N LEU A 125 -2.84 1.39 3.46
CA LEU A 125 -1.55 1.42 4.13
C LEU A 125 -1.80 1.48 5.63
N ILE A 126 -1.28 0.49 6.37
CA ILE A 126 -1.46 0.36 7.82
C ILE A 126 -0.09 0.39 8.49
N THR A 127 0.07 1.28 9.47
CA THR A 127 1.29 1.45 10.25
C THR A 127 0.95 1.29 11.73
N PRO A 128 1.41 0.23 12.42
CA PRO A 128 1.13 0.06 13.84
C PRO A 128 1.78 1.19 14.65
N VAL A 129 1.10 1.66 15.69
CA VAL A 129 1.61 2.73 16.58
C VAL A 129 2.73 2.21 17.48
N HIS A 130 2.74 0.92 17.76
CA HIS A 130 3.73 0.23 18.56
C HIS A 130 4.29 -0.97 17.81
N SER A 131 5.59 -1.24 17.98
CA SER A 131 6.21 -2.49 17.52
C SER A 131 5.41 -3.69 18.07
N MET A 132 5.13 -4.68 17.23
CA MET A 132 4.31 -5.83 17.58
C MET A 132 4.78 -7.14 16.93
N GLU A 133 4.42 -8.24 17.57
CA GLU A 133 4.51 -9.59 17.02
C GLU A 133 3.21 -9.90 16.26
N LEU A 134 3.21 -9.64 14.97
CA LEU A 134 2.08 -9.87 14.07
C LEU A 134 1.86 -11.36 13.84
N LYS A 135 0.64 -11.81 14.12
CA LYS A 135 0.20 -13.20 14.00
C LYS A 135 -0.90 -13.40 12.98
N GLY A 136 -1.42 -12.33 12.41
CA GLY A 136 -2.54 -12.42 11.49
C GLY A 136 -3.38 -11.15 11.40
N PHE A 137 -4.54 -11.32 10.78
CA PHE A 137 -5.48 -10.25 10.48
C PHE A 137 -6.90 -10.68 10.78
N LEU A 138 -7.73 -9.73 11.22
CA LEU A 138 -9.18 -9.83 11.18
C LEU A 138 -9.68 -8.88 10.10
N VAL A 139 -10.59 -9.34 9.24
CA VAL A 139 -11.25 -8.47 8.25
C VAL A 139 -12.77 -8.68 8.29
N ARG A 140 -13.53 -7.58 8.20
CA ARG A 140 -14.97 -7.57 7.90
C ARG A 140 -15.16 -7.08 6.47
N ASN A 141 -15.56 -8.00 5.59
CA ASN A 141 -15.64 -7.77 4.16
C ASN A 141 -16.90 -6.99 3.75
N GLY A 142 -16.80 -6.12 2.75
CA GLY A 142 -17.94 -5.35 2.23
C GLY A 142 -18.37 -4.19 3.14
N TYR A 143 -19.49 -3.54 2.77
CA TYR A 143 -20.17 -2.55 3.61
C TYR A 143 -21.24 -3.22 4.47
N CYS A 144 -20.88 -3.53 5.71
CA CYS A 144 -21.64 -4.41 6.59
C CYS A 144 -22.87 -3.78 7.25
N LYS A 145 -23.22 -2.52 6.94
CA LYS A 145 -24.32 -1.78 7.58
C LYS A 145 -25.68 -2.47 7.45
N SER A 146 -25.95 -3.04 6.28
CA SER A 146 -27.22 -3.72 6.00
C SER A 146 -27.02 -4.74 4.88
N ASP A 147 -27.95 -5.68 4.74
CA ASP A 147 -27.93 -6.61 3.60
C ASP A 147 -27.95 -5.87 2.26
N LYS A 148 -28.68 -4.75 2.19
CA LYS A 148 -28.73 -3.88 1.03
C LYS A 148 -27.35 -3.28 0.73
N SER A 149 -26.70 -2.64 1.71
CA SER A 149 -25.36 -2.05 1.53
C SER A 149 -24.32 -3.10 1.16
N PHE A 150 -24.39 -4.29 1.75
CA PHE A 150 -23.48 -5.38 1.42
C PHE A 150 -23.67 -5.91 -0.01
N ALA A 151 -24.92 -5.96 -0.50
CA ALA A 151 -25.24 -6.40 -1.84
C ALA A 151 -24.99 -5.32 -2.92
N GLU A 152 -25.15 -4.05 -2.59
CA GLU A 152 -25.00 -2.93 -3.55
C GLU A 152 -23.55 -2.46 -3.70
N ASN A 153 -22.64 -2.91 -2.84
CA ASN A 153 -21.21 -2.62 -2.93
C ASN A 153 -20.40 -3.88 -3.31
N GLY A 154 -19.28 -3.65 -3.98
CA GLY A 154 -18.28 -4.70 -4.18
C GLY A 154 -17.73 -5.17 -2.83
N ARG A 155 -17.36 -6.45 -2.78
CA ARG A 155 -16.60 -7.03 -1.67
C ARG A 155 -15.25 -7.50 -2.17
N VAL A 156 -14.23 -7.46 -1.31
CA VAL A 156 -12.91 -7.96 -1.67
C VAL A 156 -12.96 -9.50 -1.74
N ARG A 157 -12.39 -10.10 -2.78
CA ARG A 157 -12.18 -11.55 -2.89
C ARG A 157 -10.75 -11.93 -2.56
N LEU A 158 -9.78 -11.18 -3.09
CA LEU A 158 -8.35 -11.37 -2.84
C LEU A 158 -7.73 -10.04 -2.38
N LEU A 159 -7.09 -10.06 -1.22
CA LEU A 159 -6.40 -8.91 -0.62
C LEU A 159 -4.92 -9.26 -0.40
N LYS A 160 -4.02 -8.72 -1.23
CA LYS A 160 -2.58 -8.99 -1.13
C LYS A 160 -1.93 -8.09 -0.10
N VAL A 161 -1.14 -8.70 0.78
CA VAL A 161 -0.38 -8.01 1.83
C VAL A 161 1.10 -7.99 1.47
N HIS A 162 1.72 -6.82 1.53
CA HIS A 162 3.18 -6.66 1.48
C HIS A 162 3.70 -5.99 2.75
N LEU A 163 4.94 -6.31 3.09
CA LEU A 163 5.68 -5.71 4.19
C LEU A 163 6.24 -4.33 3.83
N TYR A 164 6.87 -3.68 4.82
CA TYR A 164 7.43 -2.33 4.73
C TYR A 164 8.54 -2.18 3.68
N ASP A 165 9.23 -3.26 3.35
CA ASP A 165 10.28 -3.31 2.33
C ASP A 165 9.74 -3.66 0.93
N GLY A 166 8.43 -3.85 0.80
CA GLY A 166 7.75 -4.26 -0.43
C GLY A 166 7.75 -5.76 -0.68
N SER A 167 8.32 -6.58 0.22
CA SER A 167 8.29 -8.03 0.10
C SER A 167 6.85 -8.55 0.26
N PRO A 168 6.38 -9.48 -0.60
CA PRO A 168 5.05 -10.07 -0.46
C PRO A 168 4.99 -10.93 0.80
N LEU A 169 3.96 -10.71 1.63
CA LEU A 169 3.72 -11.50 2.83
C LEU A 169 2.76 -12.65 2.57
N CYS A 170 1.57 -12.34 2.04
CA CYS A 170 0.51 -13.31 1.77
C CYS A 170 -0.62 -12.68 0.93
N THR A 171 -1.52 -13.49 0.39
CA THR A 171 -2.83 -13.07 -0.14
C THR A 171 -3.94 -13.59 0.77
N LEU A 172 -4.79 -12.71 1.30
CA LEU A 172 -5.97 -13.11 2.03
C LEU A 172 -7.09 -13.42 1.04
N GLN A 173 -7.64 -14.62 1.07
CA GLN A 173 -8.85 -14.99 0.34
C GLN A 173 -10.06 -14.81 1.24
N LEU A 174 -10.79 -13.72 1.03
CA LEU A 174 -11.97 -13.41 1.80
C LEU A 174 -13.17 -14.13 1.22
N GLU A 175 -13.97 -14.72 2.10
CA GLU A 175 -15.25 -15.28 1.77
C GLU A 175 -16.28 -14.17 1.51
N ASN A 176 -17.30 -14.51 0.74
CA ASN A 176 -18.42 -13.62 0.47
C ASN A 176 -19.41 -13.57 1.65
N ASP A 177 -18.94 -13.12 2.80
CA ASP A 177 -19.65 -13.16 4.07
C ASP A 177 -19.36 -11.91 4.92
N ARG A 178 -20.39 -11.45 5.65
CA ARG A 178 -20.33 -10.26 6.54
C ARG A 178 -19.68 -10.57 7.90
N GLY A 179 -19.48 -11.85 8.21
CA GLY A 179 -18.82 -12.36 9.40
C GLY A 179 -17.39 -11.85 9.56
N ALA A 180 -16.88 -11.91 10.79
CA ALA A 180 -15.46 -11.63 11.02
C ALA A 180 -14.68 -12.79 10.44
N GLN A 181 -13.71 -12.48 9.59
CA GLN A 181 -12.85 -13.46 8.96
C GLN A 181 -11.45 -13.31 9.52
N TYR A 182 -10.92 -14.41 10.06
CA TYR A 182 -9.63 -14.43 10.73
C TYR A 182 -8.59 -15.15 9.86
N PHE A 183 -7.44 -14.54 9.69
CA PHE A 183 -6.35 -15.05 8.88
C PHE A 183 -5.10 -15.15 9.76
N ALA A 184 -4.76 -16.36 10.19
CA ALA A 184 -3.55 -16.60 10.96
C ALA A 184 -2.34 -16.73 10.02
N LEU A 185 -1.23 -16.09 10.39
CA LEU A 185 0.05 -16.29 9.72
C LEU A 185 0.67 -17.64 10.16
N PRO A 186 1.37 -18.36 9.26
CA PRO A 186 2.05 -19.61 9.62
C PRO A 186 3.15 -19.42 10.66
N GLU A 187 3.83 -18.27 10.64
CA GLU A 187 4.83 -17.88 11.62
C GLU A 187 4.56 -16.46 12.14
N VAL A 188 5.14 -16.14 13.29
CA VAL A 188 5.07 -14.79 13.85
C VAL A 188 6.01 -13.86 13.08
N VAL A 189 5.51 -12.68 12.76
CA VAL A 189 6.23 -11.64 12.02
C VAL A 189 6.42 -10.43 12.93
N THR A 190 7.67 -10.05 13.21
CA THR A 190 7.95 -8.81 13.93
C THR A 190 7.74 -7.63 12.99
N VAL A 191 6.86 -6.70 13.37
CA VAL A 191 6.60 -5.44 12.66
C VAL A 191 6.93 -4.31 13.62
N HIS A 192 7.82 -3.41 13.23
CA HIS A 192 8.20 -2.28 14.06
C HIS A 192 7.23 -1.11 13.94
N ASP A 193 7.23 -0.21 14.92
CA ASP A 193 6.57 1.08 14.77
C ASP A 193 7.18 1.85 13.59
N GLY A 194 6.31 2.41 12.75
CA GLY A 194 6.71 3.06 11.49
C GLY A 194 6.79 2.12 10.28
N ASP A 195 6.87 0.79 10.48
CA ASP A 195 6.76 -0.17 9.37
C ASP A 195 5.35 -0.13 8.80
N THR A 196 5.24 0.04 7.48
CA THR A 196 3.94 0.18 6.81
C THR A 196 3.63 -1.07 5.99
N LEU A 197 2.57 -1.76 6.38
CA LEU A 197 1.99 -2.85 5.61
C LEU A 197 1.08 -2.29 4.53
N SER A 198 1.15 -2.82 3.31
CA SER A 198 0.21 -2.48 2.24
C SER A 198 -0.76 -3.63 1.97
N PHE A 199 -2.05 -3.32 1.86
CA PHE A 199 -3.13 -4.25 1.57
C PHE A 199 -3.77 -3.84 0.25
N THR A 200 -3.55 -4.59 -0.83
CA THR A 200 -3.99 -4.25 -2.19
C THR A 200 -5.11 -5.17 -2.64
N ILE A 201 -6.19 -4.60 -3.18
CA ILE A 201 -7.30 -5.35 -3.77
C ILE A 201 -6.81 -5.98 -5.08
N GLU A 202 -6.73 -7.31 -5.13
CA GLU A 202 -6.38 -8.04 -6.35
C GLU A 202 -7.62 -8.53 -7.11
N ASP A 203 -8.71 -8.79 -6.39
CA ASP A 203 -9.93 -9.33 -6.96
C ASP A 203 -11.15 -9.01 -6.09
N THR A 204 -12.33 -8.96 -6.69
CA THR A 204 -13.57 -8.52 -6.05
C THR A 204 -14.77 -9.37 -6.44
N TYR A 205 -15.67 -9.56 -5.49
CA TYR A 205 -17.05 -9.93 -5.78
C TYR A 205 -17.85 -8.70 -6.18
N SER A 206 -18.61 -8.84 -7.26
CA SER A 206 -19.52 -7.79 -7.71
C SER A 206 -20.59 -7.51 -6.66
N GLY A 207 -20.89 -6.23 -6.47
CA GLY A 207 -22.08 -5.80 -5.75
C GLY A 207 -23.33 -6.10 -6.58
N PRO A 208 -23.89 -5.12 -7.30
CA PRO A 208 -25.00 -5.32 -8.22
C PRO A 208 -24.61 -6.27 -9.36
N GLU A 209 -25.58 -7.06 -9.84
CA GLU A 209 -25.38 -8.00 -10.96
C GLU A 209 -25.20 -7.28 -12.31
N ASP A 210 -25.65 -6.03 -12.44
CA ASP A 210 -25.88 -5.35 -13.70
C ASP A 210 -25.05 -4.06 -13.92
N GLY A 211 -24.06 -3.77 -13.07
CA GLY A 211 -23.40 -2.46 -13.13
C GLY A 211 -21.98 -2.37 -12.56
N GLU A 212 -21.44 -1.16 -12.72
CA GLU A 212 -20.26 -0.69 -12.01
C GLU A 212 -20.59 -0.54 -10.51
N TYR A 213 -19.59 -0.78 -9.66
CA TYR A 213 -19.75 -0.73 -8.21
C TYR A 213 -18.43 -0.31 -7.58
N ASP A 214 -18.52 0.42 -6.46
CA ASP A 214 -17.35 0.65 -5.62
C ASP A 214 -17.18 -0.50 -4.62
N THR A 215 -15.94 -0.87 -4.32
CA THR A 215 -15.63 -1.94 -3.34
C THR A 215 -15.45 -1.40 -1.93
N ALA A 216 -15.95 -2.16 -0.95
CA ALA A 216 -15.95 -1.75 0.45
C ALA A 216 -15.31 -2.78 1.40
N LEU A 217 -14.79 -2.27 2.51
CA LEU A 217 -14.40 -3.03 3.71
C LEU A 217 -14.95 -2.28 4.94
N SER A 218 -15.39 -3.00 5.98
CA SER A 218 -15.94 -2.38 7.19
C SER A 218 -14.95 -2.35 8.36
N GLU A 219 -14.09 -3.37 8.49
CA GLU A 219 -13.13 -3.42 9.60
C GLU A 219 -11.87 -4.15 9.15
N ILE A 220 -10.73 -3.68 9.65
CA ILE A 220 -9.49 -4.45 9.70
C ILE A 220 -8.97 -4.40 11.15
N ALA A 221 -8.33 -5.46 11.62
CA ALA A 221 -7.53 -5.42 12.82
C ALA A 221 -6.28 -6.28 12.65
N LEU A 222 -5.20 -5.89 13.32
CA LEU A 222 -3.98 -6.70 13.40
C LEU A 222 -4.12 -7.65 14.59
N LEU A 223 -3.75 -8.92 14.41
CA LEU A 223 -3.74 -9.92 15.47
C LEU A 223 -2.32 -10.06 16.01
N GLY A 224 -2.11 -9.91 17.32
CA GLY A 224 -0.77 -9.91 17.91
C GLY A 224 -0.69 -9.16 19.25
N PHE A 225 0.54 -8.91 19.71
CA PHE A 225 0.86 -8.17 20.94
C PHE A 225 2.12 -7.34 20.78
#